data_AF-A0AB13ABB7-F1
#
_entry.id   AF-A0AB13ABB7-F1
#
_cell.length_a   1.000
_cell.length_b   1.000
_cell.length_c   1.000
_cell.angle_alpha   90.00
_cell.angle_beta   90.00
_cell.angle_gamma   90.00
#
_symmetry.space_group_name_H-M   'P 1'
#
loop_
_entity.id
_entity.type
_entity.pdbx_description
1 polymer ?
#
loop_
_entity_poly.entity_id
_entity_poly.type
_entity_poly.pdbx_seq_one_letter_code
_entity_poly.pdbx_strand_id
1 'polypeptide(L)'
;MLHISAAALLLFGMGFLKVMVSTANIQAQPGETVPMWCSHSIHVSGDLYWFKQTDGAVPITIAKMLFTESLQKVKPNYFNDYTKDRLVMNQSIKSTLLTIINVTTSDSGFYFCGFMGYPLKFGNGTSLEVKAHAEKHSSTTIKTTTAVSRSEKNDIRISKNDHDECQVSTEESSRDIFFKLTFLFGGIIIFTCVLPLIWGIMRVQKQQKHKKVTEVQTPQHDDKENDSVEYAAVHFANKRPKSSRRHAEDSVCTVSVYTDAT
;
A
#
# COMPACT_ATOMS: atom_id res chain seq x y z
N MET A 1 2.07 11.30 -23.21
CA MET A 1 2.18 11.71 -21.78
C MET A 1 1.36 10.81 -20.86
N LEU A 2 0.06 10.56 -21.11
CA LEU A 2 -0.82 9.80 -20.20
C LEU A 2 -0.34 8.36 -19.90
N HIS A 3 0.10 7.60 -20.91
CA HIS A 3 0.54 6.21 -20.74
C HIS A 3 1.78 6.05 -19.84
N ILE A 4 2.72 7.00 -19.89
CA ILE A 4 3.94 6.94 -19.07
C ILE A 4 3.61 7.14 -17.60
N SER A 5 2.64 8.01 -17.27
CA SER A 5 2.21 8.22 -15.88
C SER A 5 1.48 6.99 -15.30
N ALA A 6 0.67 6.30 -16.12
CA ALA A 6 -0.01 5.09 -15.68
C ALA A 6 0.98 3.95 -15.43
N ALA A 7 1.99 3.78 -16.29
CA ALA A 7 3.05 2.80 -16.08
C ALA A 7 3.89 3.13 -14.83
N ALA A 8 4.23 4.41 -14.60
CA ALA A 8 4.95 4.82 -13.40
C ALA A 8 4.13 4.60 -12.12
N LEU A 9 2.82 4.90 -12.13
CA LEU A 9 1.91 4.61 -11.02
C LEU A 9 1.73 3.11 -10.78
N LEU A 10 1.65 2.31 -11.84
CA LEU A 10 1.60 0.85 -11.74
C LEU A 10 2.91 0.29 -11.20
N LEU A 11 4.07 0.78 -11.65
CA LEU A 11 5.37 0.36 -11.13
C LEU A 11 5.56 0.81 -9.67
N PHE A 12 5.08 2.00 -9.31
CA PHE A 12 5.08 2.48 -7.93
C PHE A 12 4.04 1.78 -7.06
N GLY A 13 2.98 1.20 -7.63
CA GLY A 13 2.06 0.31 -6.91
C GLY A 13 2.61 -1.11 -6.79
N MET A 14 3.31 -1.60 -7.81
CA MET A 14 3.88 -2.94 -7.88
C MET A 14 5.16 -3.08 -7.05
N GLY A 15 5.95 -2.01 -6.90
CA GLY A 15 7.11 -1.97 -5.99
C GLY A 15 6.75 -2.14 -4.50
N PHE A 16 5.45 -2.14 -4.17
CA PHE A 16 4.93 -2.23 -2.81
C PHE A 16 4.03 -3.46 -2.60
N LEU A 17 3.97 -4.40 -3.54
CA LEU A 17 3.48 -5.74 -3.23
C LEU A 17 4.55 -6.48 -2.41
N LYS A 18 4.70 -6.12 -1.13
CA LYS A 18 5.11 -7.14 -0.16
C LYS A 18 4.01 -8.19 -0.20
N VAL A 19 4.36 -9.40 -0.61
CA VAL A 19 3.48 -10.55 -0.46
C VAL A 19 3.10 -10.60 1.02
N MET A 20 1.89 -10.16 1.34
CA MET A 20 1.35 -10.24 2.69
C MET A 20 0.98 -11.70 2.91
N VAL A 21 2.01 -12.52 3.18
CA VAL A 21 1.77 -13.83 3.79
C VAL A 21 1.13 -13.54 5.13
N SER A 22 0.02 -14.20 5.46
CA SER A 22 -0.55 -14.09 6.81
C SER A 22 0.50 -14.61 7.79
N THR A 23 1.14 -13.70 8.52
CA THR A 23 2.27 -13.99 9.38
C THR A 23 1.83 -14.09 10.84
N ALA A 24 2.15 -15.21 11.50
CA ALA A 24 2.21 -15.25 12.96
C ALA A 24 3.60 -14.84 13.44
N ASN A 25 3.69 -14.22 14.61
CA ASN A 25 4.97 -13.92 15.27
C ASN A 25 5.02 -14.69 16.58
N ILE A 26 6.09 -15.46 16.81
CA ILE A 26 6.31 -16.22 18.03
C ILE A 26 7.64 -15.78 18.62
N GLN A 27 7.62 -15.41 19.89
CA GLN A 27 8.83 -15.22 20.69
C GLN A 27 9.02 -16.43 21.59
N ALA A 28 10.25 -16.95 21.65
CA ALA A 28 10.60 -18.10 22.45
C ALA A 28 11.90 -17.87 23.23
N GLN A 29 12.08 -18.63 24.30
CA GLN A 29 13.33 -18.73 25.05
C GLN A 29 14.10 -19.98 24.59
N PRO A 30 15.43 -20.00 24.75
CA PRO A 30 16.24 -21.16 24.40
C PRO A 30 15.79 -22.38 25.22
N GLY A 31 15.73 -23.53 24.57
CA GLY A 31 15.29 -24.79 25.16
C GLY A 31 13.78 -25.04 25.11
N GLU A 32 12.97 -24.06 24.73
CA GLU A 32 11.53 -24.26 24.55
C GLU A 32 11.21 -25.15 23.34
N THR A 33 10.00 -25.69 23.32
CA THR A 33 9.46 -26.42 22.16
C THR A 33 8.40 -25.57 21.50
N VAL A 34 8.60 -25.23 20.23
CA VAL A 34 7.79 -24.25 19.51
C VAL A 34 6.95 -24.92 18.42
N PRO A 35 5.60 -24.99 18.58
CA PRO A 35 4.69 -25.42 17.52
C PRO A 35 4.34 -24.26 16.58
N MET A 36 4.39 -24.51 15.28
CA MET A 36 4.05 -23.55 14.22
C MET A 36 3.06 -24.18 13.24
N TRP A 37 1.91 -23.52 13.08
CA TRP A 37 0.85 -23.97 12.19
C TRP A 37 0.95 -23.29 10.82
N CYS A 38 0.74 -24.07 9.77
CA CYS A 38 0.57 -23.56 8.41
C CYS A 38 -0.77 -24.06 7.86
N SER A 39 -1.69 -23.12 7.61
CA SER A 39 -2.97 -23.41 6.97
C SER A 39 -2.78 -23.59 5.46
N HIS A 40 -3.50 -24.56 4.89
CA HIS A 40 -3.46 -24.87 3.46
C HIS A 40 -4.84 -25.29 2.95
N SER A 41 -5.02 -25.26 1.64
CA SER A 41 -6.26 -25.71 0.96
C SER A 41 -5.92 -26.82 -0.03
N ILE A 42 -5.35 -27.90 0.50
CA ILE A 42 -4.96 -29.08 -0.25
C ILE A 42 -6.16 -30.05 -0.30
N HIS A 43 -6.52 -30.47 -1.51
CA HIS A 43 -7.62 -31.41 -1.79
C HIS A 43 -7.16 -32.62 -2.63
N VAL A 44 -5.84 -32.83 -2.68
CA VAL A 44 -5.22 -33.92 -3.42
C VAL A 44 -4.00 -34.39 -2.66
N SER A 45 -3.68 -35.68 -2.74
CA SER A 45 -2.42 -36.19 -2.21
C SER A 45 -1.24 -35.57 -2.95
N GLY A 46 -0.16 -35.27 -2.23
CA GLY A 46 1.03 -34.66 -2.82
C GLY A 46 2.09 -34.34 -1.79
N ASP A 47 3.21 -33.82 -2.26
CA ASP A 47 4.34 -33.50 -1.40
C ASP A 47 4.11 -32.17 -0.65
N LEU A 48 4.13 -32.26 0.67
CA LEU A 48 4.10 -31.13 1.59
C LEU A 48 5.51 -30.84 2.09
N TYR A 49 5.90 -29.58 2.02
CA TYR A 49 7.22 -29.08 2.39
C TYR A 49 7.11 -28.06 3.50
N TRP A 50 8.14 -28.03 4.34
CA TRP A 50 8.41 -26.93 5.25
C TRP A 50 9.73 -26.27 4.88
N PHE A 51 9.72 -24.95 4.91
CA PHE A 51 10.87 -24.10 4.60
C PHE A 51 11.23 -23.23 5.80
N LYS A 52 12.51 -22.92 5.92
CA LYS A 52 13.04 -21.89 6.81
C LYS A 52 13.75 -20.84 5.97
N GLN A 53 13.53 -19.57 6.28
CA GLN A 53 14.25 -18.44 5.75
C GLN A 53 14.86 -17.65 6.90
N THR A 54 16.19 -17.57 6.93
CA THR A 54 16.91 -16.61 7.79
C THR A 54 16.90 -15.25 7.11
N ASP A 55 16.92 -14.17 7.89
CA ASP A 55 16.89 -12.79 7.37
C ASP A 55 18.00 -12.57 6.32
N GLY A 56 17.59 -12.03 5.16
CA GLY A 56 18.48 -11.79 4.02
C GLY A 56 18.92 -13.03 3.23
N ALA A 57 18.59 -14.25 3.67
CA ALA A 57 18.89 -15.49 2.97
C ALA A 57 17.73 -15.97 2.08
N VAL A 58 18.04 -16.87 1.14
CA VAL A 58 17.01 -17.61 0.39
C VAL A 58 16.39 -18.70 1.27
N PRO A 59 15.09 -19.03 1.12
CA PRO A 59 14.49 -20.12 1.86
C PRO A 59 15.12 -21.49 1.56
N ILE A 60 15.35 -22.28 2.60
CA ILE A 60 15.83 -23.66 2.51
C ILE A 60 14.74 -24.65 2.91
N THR A 61 14.70 -25.83 2.30
CA THR A 61 13.76 -26.90 2.70
C THR A 61 14.28 -27.56 3.97
N ILE A 62 13.47 -27.68 5.02
CA ILE A 62 13.89 -28.34 6.28
C ILE A 62 13.24 -29.71 6.47
N ALA A 63 12.06 -29.91 5.88
CA ALA A 63 11.37 -31.20 5.90
C ALA A 63 10.38 -31.35 4.75
N LYS A 64 10.10 -32.61 4.40
CA LYS A 64 9.14 -33.05 3.38
C LYS A 64 8.33 -34.23 3.90
N MET A 65 7.02 -34.25 3.63
CA MET A 65 6.14 -35.37 3.96
C MET A 65 5.11 -35.55 2.84
N LEU A 66 4.67 -36.79 2.59
CA LEU A 66 3.54 -37.03 1.70
C LEU A 66 2.25 -36.71 2.45
N PHE A 67 1.52 -35.70 1.96
CA PHE A 67 0.16 -35.42 2.39
C PHE A 67 -0.80 -36.35 1.66
N THR A 68 -1.76 -36.90 2.39
CA THR A 68 -2.87 -37.69 1.86
C THR A 68 -4.17 -37.23 2.52
N GLU A 69 -5.28 -37.22 1.79
CA GLU A 69 -6.57 -36.80 2.36
C GLU A 69 -7.05 -37.73 3.49
N SER A 70 -6.64 -39.00 3.47
CA SER A 70 -6.88 -39.96 4.54
C SER A 70 -6.06 -39.68 5.81
N LEU A 71 -5.21 -38.65 5.78
CA LEU A 71 -4.27 -38.28 6.84
C LEU A 71 -3.37 -39.44 7.30
N GLN A 72 -3.01 -40.35 6.39
CA GLN A 72 -2.15 -41.48 6.72
C GLN A 72 -0.82 -41.00 7.32
N LYS A 73 -0.38 -41.62 8.42
CA LYS A 73 0.89 -41.31 9.07
C LYS A 73 2.05 -41.77 8.20
N VAL A 74 2.57 -40.88 7.36
CA VAL A 74 3.79 -41.10 6.57
C VAL A 74 4.98 -40.52 7.33
N LYS A 75 6.15 -41.17 7.28
CA LYS A 75 7.35 -40.62 7.93
C LYS A 75 7.90 -39.43 7.12
N PRO A 76 8.18 -38.26 7.75
CA PRO A 76 8.84 -37.15 7.05
C PRO A 76 10.30 -37.47 6.70
N ASN A 77 10.78 -36.84 5.63
CA ASN A 77 12.19 -36.72 5.29
C ASN A 77 12.68 -35.34 5.77
N TYR A 78 13.88 -35.28 6.34
CA TYR A 78 14.48 -34.06 6.88
C TYR A 78 15.72 -33.67 6.07
N PHE A 79 16.02 -32.37 6.01
CA PHE A 79 17.07 -31.79 5.16
C PHE A 79 17.83 -30.68 5.92
N ASN A 80 19.00 -30.28 5.43
CA ASN A 80 19.81 -29.18 6.00
C ASN A 80 20.09 -29.34 7.50
N ASP A 81 20.61 -30.51 7.87
CA ASP A 81 21.00 -30.89 9.24
C ASP A 81 19.86 -30.98 10.26
N TYR A 82 18.61 -30.77 9.83
CA TYR A 82 17.45 -31.08 10.65
C TYR A 82 17.25 -32.59 10.75
N THR A 83 16.84 -33.04 11.93
CA THR A 83 16.62 -34.45 12.27
C THR A 83 15.30 -34.63 13.00
N LYS A 84 14.81 -35.88 13.06
CA LYS A 84 13.54 -36.23 13.71
C LYS A 84 13.48 -35.93 15.22
N ASP A 85 14.62 -35.79 15.88
CA ASP A 85 14.75 -35.45 17.31
C ASP A 85 14.64 -33.95 17.57
N ARG A 86 14.89 -33.13 16.54
CA ARG A 86 14.78 -31.66 16.60
C ARG A 86 13.52 -31.13 15.93
N LEU A 87 13.02 -31.82 14.92
CA LEU A 87 11.90 -31.37 14.09
C LEU A 87 10.83 -32.46 13.97
N VAL A 88 9.59 -32.12 14.30
CA VAL A 88 8.44 -33.03 14.18
C VAL A 88 7.39 -32.41 13.28
N MET A 89 6.94 -33.15 12.26
CA MET A 89 5.87 -32.73 11.36
C MET A 89 4.61 -33.56 11.58
N ASN A 90 3.48 -32.88 11.67
CA ASN A 90 2.15 -33.48 11.70
C ASN A 90 1.23 -32.82 10.67
N GLN A 91 0.19 -33.54 10.27
CA GLN A 91 -0.80 -33.07 9.29
C GLN A 91 -2.22 -33.15 9.84
N SER A 92 -3.06 -32.25 9.36
CA SER A 92 -4.50 -32.16 9.60
C SER A 92 -5.19 -31.83 8.29
N ILE A 93 -6.53 -31.92 8.26
CA ILE A 93 -7.32 -31.77 7.03
C ILE A 93 -7.02 -30.45 6.30
N LYS A 94 -6.83 -29.34 7.03
CA LYS A 94 -6.66 -27.99 6.48
C LYS A 94 -5.38 -27.28 6.94
N SER A 95 -4.50 -28.01 7.62
CA SER A 95 -3.28 -27.43 8.18
C SER A 95 -2.19 -28.47 8.36
N THR A 96 -0.96 -28.00 8.49
CA THR A 96 0.17 -28.79 8.96
C THR A 96 0.80 -28.10 10.16
N LEU A 97 1.33 -28.92 11.06
CA LEU A 97 2.04 -28.48 12.25
C LEU A 97 3.51 -28.87 12.12
N LEU A 98 4.39 -27.90 12.28
CA LEU A 98 5.82 -28.11 12.51
C LEU A 98 6.12 -27.82 13.97
N THR A 99 6.85 -28.70 14.64
CA THR A 99 7.30 -28.48 16.01
C THR A 99 8.82 -28.54 16.05
N ILE A 100 9.46 -27.45 16.48
CA ILE A 100 10.91 -27.40 16.73
C ILE A 100 11.13 -27.65 18.22
N ILE A 101 11.91 -28.66 18.54
CA ILE A 101 12.23 -29.06 19.92
C ILE A 101 13.54 -28.42 20.33
N ASN A 102 13.61 -27.94 21.57
CA ASN A 102 14.81 -27.40 22.21
C ASN A 102 15.43 -26.27 21.37
N VAL A 103 14.64 -25.22 21.10
CA VAL A 103 15.04 -24.12 20.21
C VAL A 103 16.31 -23.41 20.69
N THR A 104 17.14 -22.96 19.75
CA THR A 104 18.30 -22.12 20.01
C THR A 104 18.18 -20.79 19.28
N THR A 105 19.02 -19.81 19.60
CA THR A 105 19.00 -18.49 18.91
C THR A 105 19.16 -18.62 17.38
N SER A 106 19.89 -19.64 16.91
CA SER A 106 20.04 -19.99 15.49
C SER A 106 18.77 -20.50 14.83
N ASP A 107 17.76 -20.91 15.59
CA ASP A 107 16.45 -21.31 15.08
C ASP A 107 15.56 -20.10 14.75
N SER A 108 15.99 -18.88 15.07
CA SER A 108 15.26 -17.68 14.64
C SER A 108 15.18 -17.59 13.11
N GLY A 109 14.05 -17.11 12.60
CA GLY A 109 13.78 -16.96 11.17
C GLY A 109 12.30 -17.10 10.81
N PHE A 110 12.01 -17.00 9.52
CA PHE A 110 10.67 -17.14 8.96
C PHE A 110 10.43 -18.56 8.43
N TYR A 111 9.40 -19.22 8.96
CA TYR A 111 9.02 -20.59 8.62
C TYR A 111 7.71 -20.61 7.86
N PHE A 112 7.62 -21.36 6.77
CA PHE A 112 6.38 -21.47 5.98
C PHE A 112 6.28 -22.82 5.31
N CYS A 113 5.07 -23.24 4.97
CA CYS A 113 4.85 -24.50 4.26
C CYS A 113 4.55 -24.26 2.77
N GLY A 114 4.89 -25.25 1.94
CA GLY A 114 4.55 -25.28 0.53
C GLY A 114 4.04 -26.65 0.12
N PHE A 115 3.14 -26.67 -0.85
CA PHE A 115 2.53 -27.89 -1.35
C PHE A 115 2.70 -28.00 -2.86
N MET A 116 3.32 -29.09 -3.29
CA MET A 116 3.49 -29.37 -4.71
C MET A 116 2.15 -29.78 -5.33
N GLY A 117 1.37 -28.78 -5.71
CA GLY A 117 0.37 -28.86 -6.76
C GLY A 117 0.89 -28.24 -8.06
N TYR A 118 0.09 -28.26 -9.12
CA TYR A 118 0.31 -27.44 -10.31
C TYR A 118 -0.70 -26.29 -10.30
N PRO A 119 -0.32 -25.04 -9.96
CA PRO A 119 1.02 -24.58 -9.53
C PRO A 119 1.34 -24.90 -8.06
N LEU A 120 2.63 -24.77 -7.68
CA LEU A 120 3.09 -24.83 -6.29
C LEU A 120 2.38 -23.75 -5.47
N LYS A 121 1.79 -24.15 -4.34
CA LYS A 121 1.07 -23.24 -3.44
C LYS A 121 1.80 -23.13 -2.12
N PHE A 122 1.96 -21.90 -1.62
CA PHE A 122 2.51 -21.65 -0.29
C PHE A 122 1.38 -21.35 0.69
N GLY A 123 1.51 -21.88 1.90
CA GLY A 123 0.62 -21.53 3.00
C GLY A 123 1.14 -20.35 3.80
N ASN A 124 0.48 -20.11 4.95
CA ASN A 124 0.89 -19.08 5.88
C ASN A 124 2.26 -19.37 6.49
N GLY A 125 2.91 -18.32 7.00
CA GLY A 125 4.21 -18.43 7.64
C GLY A 125 4.22 -17.87 9.06
N THR A 126 5.28 -18.19 9.79
CA THR A 126 5.52 -17.80 11.16
C THR A 126 6.92 -17.25 11.30
N SER A 127 7.06 -16.02 11.80
CA SER A 127 8.34 -15.49 12.26
C SER A 127 8.60 -15.99 13.67
N LEU A 128 9.71 -16.69 13.86
CA LEU A 128 10.19 -17.15 15.15
C LEU A 128 11.39 -16.30 15.57
N GLU A 129 11.30 -15.69 16.74
CA GLU A 129 12.39 -14.97 17.39
C GLU A 129 12.74 -15.68 18.71
N VAL A 130 13.93 -16.27 18.78
CA VAL A 130 14.42 -16.90 20.01
C VAL A 130 15.35 -15.92 20.72
N LYS A 131 14.89 -15.36 21.84
CA LYS A 131 15.67 -14.40 22.62
C LYS A 131 16.82 -15.11 23.31
N ALA A 132 18.01 -14.54 23.31
CA ALA A 132 19.10 -15.07 24.12
C ALA A 132 18.70 -15.00 25.61
N HIS A 133 19.10 -15.99 26.41
CA HIS A 133 19.06 -15.81 27.85
C HIS A 133 19.91 -14.59 28.19
N ALA A 134 19.30 -13.58 28.80
CA ALA A 134 20.08 -12.55 29.46
C ALA A 134 20.90 -13.26 30.54
N GLU A 135 22.18 -13.48 30.28
CA GLU A 135 23.10 -13.92 31.31
C GLU A 135 22.99 -12.90 32.43
N LYS A 136 22.39 -13.29 33.55
CA LYS A 136 22.58 -12.59 34.80
C LYS A 136 24.07 -12.73 35.09
N HIS A 137 24.87 -11.77 34.66
CA HIS A 137 26.18 -11.53 35.22
C HIS A 137 25.96 -11.28 36.72
N SER A 138 25.98 -12.37 37.50
CA SER A 138 26.19 -12.33 38.93
C SER A 138 27.61 -11.85 39.12
N SER A 139 27.80 -10.53 39.11
CA SER A 139 29.02 -9.89 39.59
C SER A 139 29.12 -10.10 41.10
N THR A 140 29.42 -11.34 41.49
CA THR A 140 29.91 -11.67 42.82
C THR A 140 31.40 -11.37 42.82
N THR A 141 31.76 -10.08 42.88
CA THR A 141 33.14 -9.69 43.16
C THR A 141 33.41 -9.94 44.64
N ILE A 142 33.87 -11.14 44.98
CA ILE A 142 34.51 -11.41 46.27
C ILE A 142 35.84 -10.64 46.27
N LYS A 143 35.87 -9.44 46.84
CA LYS A 143 37.13 -8.78 47.20
C LYS A 143 37.59 -9.31 48.56
N THR A 144 38.31 -10.43 48.53
CA THR A 144 39.15 -10.84 49.66
C THR A 144 40.40 -9.96 49.63
N THR A 145 40.51 -9.00 50.55
CA THR A 145 41.80 -8.38 50.85
C THR A 145 41.94 -8.25 52.36
N THR A 146 42.77 -9.13 52.88
CA THR A 146 43.36 -9.15 54.21
C THR A 146 44.13 -7.85 54.47
N ALA A 147 43.63 -6.99 55.37
CA ALA A 147 44.43 -6.15 56.26
C ALA A 147 43.52 -5.30 57.18
N VAL A 148 43.34 -5.80 58.41
CA VAL A 148 43.44 -5.06 59.69
C VAL A 148 43.03 -3.57 59.70
N SER A 149 41.88 -3.27 60.32
CA SER A 149 41.68 -2.32 61.45
C SER A 149 40.31 -1.58 61.47
N ARG A 150 39.62 -1.82 62.59
CA ARG A 150 38.49 -1.16 63.30
C ARG A 150 37.89 0.18 62.81
N SER A 151 36.54 0.20 62.92
CA SER A 151 35.60 1.28 63.35
C SER A 151 35.73 2.63 62.62
N GLU A 152 34.72 3.22 61.99
CA GLU A 152 33.41 3.57 62.54
C GLU A 152 32.50 4.15 61.43
N LYS A 153 31.20 4.15 61.73
CA LYS A 153 29.97 4.46 60.98
C LYS A 153 29.96 5.84 60.28
N ASN A 154 29.47 5.91 59.03
CA ASN A 154 28.73 7.08 58.53
C ASN A 154 27.84 6.75 57.31
N ASP A 155 26.56 7.10 57.45
CA ASP A 155 25.47 7.08 56.48
C ASP A 155 25.68 8.11 55.36
N ILE A 156 25.63 7.72 54.08
CA ILE A 156 25.20 8.62 52.98
C ILE A 156 24.44 7.83 51.90
N ARG A 157 23.15 8.17 51.76
CA ARG A 157 22.25 7.80 50.66
C ARG A 157 22.77 8.38 49.35
N ILE A 158 22.99 7.56 48.31
CA ILE A 158 23.21 8.05 46.95
C ILE A 158 22.21 7.43 45.98
N SER A 159 21.35 8.35 45.52
CA SER A 159 20.68 8.48 44.23
C SER A 159 20.56 7.26 43.31
N LYS A 160 19.29 6.89 43.13
CA LYS A 160 18.70 6.21 41.98
C LYS A 160 19.16 6.89 40.67
N ASN A 161 19.67 6.13 39.71
CA ASN A 161 19.70 6.51 38.30
C ASN A 161 19.18 5.33 37.48
N ASP A 162 17.94 5.50 37.00
CA ASP A 162 17.34 4.74 35.91
C ASP A 162 18.07 5.07 34.61
N HIS A 163 18.46 4.05 33.86
CA HIS A 163 18.53 4.14 32.40
C HIS A 163 18.39 2.74 31.81
N ASP A 164 17.14 2.32 31.63
CA ASP A 164 16.77 1.23 30.74
C ASP A 164 16.71 1.79 29.31
N GLU A 165 17.63 1.36 28.45
CA GLU A 165 17.48 1.46 27.00
C GLU A 165 18.15 0.25 26.36
N CYS A 166 17.39 -0.82 26.14
CA CYS A 166 17.76 -1.89 25.23
C CYS A 166 16.95 -1.69 23.95
N GLN A 167 17.58 -1.03 22.97
CA GLN A 167 16.99 -0.74 21.66
C GLN A 167 17.63 -1.63 20.59
N VAL A 168 16.98 -2.75 20.26
CA VAL A 168 17.10 -3.40 18.93
C VAL A 168 15.70 -3.83 18.49
N SER A 169 14.92 -2.85 18.06
CA SER A 169 13.70 -3.01 17.25
C SER A 169 13.95 -2.33 15.90
N THR A 170 15.05 -2.70 15.24
CA THR A 170 15.49 -2.07 13.99
C THR A 170 14.62 -2.48 12.80
N GLU A 171 13.91 -3.61 12.85
CA GLU A 171 12.99 -4.00 11.76
C GLU A 171 11.58 -3.42 11.89
N GLU A 172 11.03 -3.28 13.10
CA GLU A 172 9.72 -2.63 13.29
C GLU A 172 9.79 -1.13 13.00
N SER A 173 10.87 -0.47 13.43
CA SER A 173 11.11 0.93 13.12
C SER A 173 11.22 1.18 11.60
N SER A 174 11.88 0.27 10.86
CA SER A 174 12.03 0.38 9.41
C SER A 174 10.69 0.29 8.68
N ARG A 175 9.77 -0.57 9.14
CA ARG A 175 8.42 -0.68 8.55
C ARG A 175 7.62 0.62 8.73
N ASP A 176 7.59 1.17 9.93
CA ASP A 176 6.86 2.41 10.21
C ASP A 176 7.45 3.63 9.48
N ILE A 177 8.78 3.73 9.40
CA ILE A 177 9.46 4.77 8.63
C ILE A 177 9.07 4.64 7.15
N PHE A 178 9.09 3.44 6.59
CA PHE A 178 8.75 3.20 5.20
C PHE A 178 7.28 3.54 4.89
N PHE A 179 6.33 3.17 5.76
CA PHE A 179 4.93 3.55 5.59
C PHE A 179 4.74 5.07 5.66
N LYS A 180 5.34 5.74 6.65
CA LYS A 180 5.27 7.21 6.74
C LYS A 180 5.85 7.88 5.51
N LEU A 181 7.00 7.41 5.04
CA LEU A 181 7.66 7.92 3.86
C LEU A 181 6.82 7.71 2.59
N THR A 182 6.14 6.56 2.47
CA THR A 182 5.21 6.25 1.38
C THR A 182 4.00 7.18 1.37
N PHE A 183 3.40 7.45 2.54
CA PHE A 183 2.31 8.41 2.66
C PHE A 183 2.75 9.84 2.33
N LEU A 184 3.95 10.24 2.76
CA LEU A 184 4.51 11.56 2.43
C LEU A 184 4.73 11.70 0.93
N PHE A 185 5.43 10.77 0.28
CA PHE A 185 5.66 10.82 -1.15
C PHE A 185 4.38 10.65 -1.98
N GLY A 186 3.48 9.76 -1.57
CA GLY A 186 2.16 9.60 -2.20
C GLY A 186 1.33 10.88 -2.13
N GLY A 187 1.29 11.54 -0.96
CA GLY A 187 0.64 12.83 -0.77
C GLY A 187 1.27 13.94 -1.62
N ILE A 188 2.60 14.00 -1.69
CA ILE A 188 3.33 14.96 -2.54
C ILE A 188 3.01 14.72 -4.02
N ILE A 189 3.03 13.47 -4.51
CA ILE A 189 2.72 13.15 -5.91
C ILE A 189 1.26 13.53 -6.23
N ILE A 190 0.31 13.24 -5.34
CA ILE A 190 -1.10 13.64 -5.52
C ILE A 190 -1.22 15.16 -5.58
N PHE A 191 -0.57 15.87 -4.66
CA PHE A 191 -0.67 17.33 -4.59
C PHE A 191 0.06 18.05 -5.74
N THR A 192 1.21 17.54 -6.18
CA THR A 192 2.07 18.19 -7.18
C THR A 192 1.77 17.78 -8.62
N CYS A 193 1.33 16.54 -8.84
CA CYS A 193 1.00 16.04 -10.18
C CYS A 193 -0.51 15.98 -10.39
N VAL A 194 -1.25 15.33 -9.49
CA VAL A 194 -2.68 15.02 -9.74
C VAL A 194 -3.55 16.26 -9.60
N LEU A 195 -3.43 17.05 -8.53
CA LEU A 195 -4.24 18.25 -8.35
C LEU A 195 -4.02 19.31 -9.45
N PRO A 196 -2.78 19.62 -9.90
CA PRO A 196 -2.57 20.58 -10.98
C PRO A 196 -3.02 20.04 -12.33
N LEU A 197 -2.92 18.72 -12.58
CA LEU A 197 -3.48 18.10 -13.77
C LEU A 197 -5.02 18.21 -13.77
N ILE A 198 -5.69 17.89 -12.66
CA ILE A 198 -7.14 18.06 -12.52
C ILE A 198 -7.52 19.54 -12.69
N TRP A 199 -6.79 20.45 -12.05
CA TRP A 199 -7.06 21.89 -12.17
C TRP A 199 -6.83 22.40 -13.60
N GLY A 200 -5.80 21.93 -14.28
CA GLY A 200 -5.51 22.22 -15.68
C GLY A 200 -6.64 21.75 -16.60
N ILE A 201 -7.10 20.50 -16.42
CA ILE A 201 -8.24 19.95 -17.17
C ILE A 201 -9.51 20.78 -16.92
N MET A 202 -9.81 21.13 -15.65
CA MET A 202 -10.96 21.96 -15.30
C MET A 202 -10.87 23.38 -15.89
N ARG A 203 -9.68 23.98 -15.91
CA ARG A 203 -9.47 25.31 -16.53
C ARG A 203 -9.68 25.27 -18.04
N VAL A 204 -9.17 24.25 -18.73
CA VAL A 204 -9.38 24.05 -20.17
C VAL A 204 -10.86 23.87 -20.47
N GLN A 205 -11.58 23.07 -19.68
CA GLN A 205 -13.02 22.91 -19.86
C GLN A 205 -13.81 24.20 -19.58
N LYS A 206 -13.42 24.99 -18.58
CA LYS A 206 -14.05 26.30 -18.31
C LYS A 206 -13.81 27.29 -19.46
N GLN A 207 -12.62 27.32 -20.05
CA GLN A 207 -12.35 28.17 -21.21
C GLN A 207 -13.09 27.72 -22.46
N GLN A 208 -13.25 26.42 -22.69
CA GLN A 208 -14.08 25.93 -23.80
C GLN A 208 -15.56 26.30 -23.62
N LYS A 209 -16.08 26.31 -22.39
CA LYS A 209 -17.44 26.82 -22.12
C LYS A 209 -17.57 28.32 -22.42
N HIS A 210 -16.56 29.15 -22.08
CA HIS A 210 -16.60 30.57 -22.42
C HIS A 210 -16.43 30.84 -23.92
N LYS A 211 -15.56 30.09 -24.61
CA LYS A 211 -15.35 30.27 -26.06
C LYS A 211 -16.62 29.93 -26.86
N LYS A 212 -17.34 28.88 -26.46
CA LYS A 212 -18.66 28.54 -27.03
C LYS A 212 -19.74 29.61 -26.78
N VAL A 213 -19.62 30.43 -25.74
CA VAL A 213 -20.58 31.52 -25.47
C VAL A 213 -20.21 32.79 -26.24
N THR A 214 -18.91 33.08 -26.40
CA THR A 214 -18.45 34.26 -27.13
C THR A 214 -18.55 34.10 -28.65
N GLU A 215 -18.37 32.90 -29.18
CA GLU A 215 -18.51 32.65 -30.64
C GLU A 215 -19.96 32.74 -31.12
N VAL A 216 -20.94 32.57 -30.22
CA VAL A 216 -22.37 32.73 -30.55
C VAL A 216 -22.77 34.21 -30.69
N GLN A 217 -21.89 35.17 -30.33
CA GLN A 217 -22.25 36.60 -30.27
C GLN A 217 -21.64 37.51 -31.34
N THR A 218 -20.78 37.02 -32.25
CA THR A 218 -20.16 37.88 -33.28
C THR A 218 -20.32 37.27 -34.68
N PRO A 219 -21.23 37.76 -35.54
CA PRO A 219 -21.29 37.38 -36.95
C PRO A 219 -20.30 38.23 -37.75
N GLN A 220 -19.30 37.61 -38.36
CA GLN A 220 -18.43 38.23 -39.35
C GLN A 220 -18.50 37.41 -40.64
N HIS A 221 -19.06 38.04 -41.66
CA HIS A 221 -19.34 37.56 -43.00
C HIS A 221 -18.26 38.11 -43.94
N ASP A 222 -17.56 37.26 -44.70
CA ASP A 222 -16.80 37.68 -45.89
C ASP A 222 -16.61 36.47 -46.85
N ASP A 223 -16.93 36.72 -48.11
CA ASP A 223 -16.43 36.10 -49.34
C ASP A 223 -16.75 34.62 -49.66
N LYS A 224 -17.93 34.37 -50.24
CA LYS A 224 -18.12 33.96 -51.64
C LYS A 224 -19.44 33.21 -51.84
N GLU A 225 -20.28 33.81 -52.69
CA GLU A 225 -21.03 33.13 -53.75
C GLU A 225 -21.93 31.96 -53.31
N ASN A 226 -23.13 32.26 -52.83
CA ASN A 226 -24.37 31.74 -53.40
C ASN A 226 -25.57 32.50 -52.83
N ASP A 227 -26.55 32.79 -53.67
CA ASP A 227 -27.72 33.63 -53.42
C ASP A 227 -28.49 33.25 -52.15
N SER A 228 -28.53 34.14 -51.15
CA SER A 228 -29.49 34.07 -50.05
C SER A 228 -29.57 35.41 -49.33
N VAL A 229 -30.37 36.32 -49.89
CA VAL A 229 -31.09 37.44 -49.22
C VAL A 229 -30.54 37.92 -47.87
N GLU A 230 -29.82 39.03 -47.91
CA GLU A 230 -29.43 39.82 -46.74
C GLU A 230 -30.63 40.64 -46.24
N TYR A 231 -31.30 40.17 -45.19
CA TYR A 231 -32.33 40.94 -44.50
C TYR A 231 -31.66 41.84 -43.45
N ALA A 232 -31.48 43.12 -43.77
CA ALA A 232 -31.20 44.14 -42.76
C ALA A 232 -32.49 44.41 -41.96
N ALA A 233 -32.52 43.96 -40.71
CA ALA A 233 -33.54 44.40 -39.76
C ALA A 233 -33.25 45.85 -39.36
N VAL A 234 -33.83 46.80 -40.09
CA VAL A 234 -33.82 48.22 -39.68
C VAL A 234 -34.79 48.37 -38.51
N HIS A 235 -34.24 48.54 -37.31
CA HIS A 235 -35.03 48.86 -36.14
C HIS A 235 -35.50 50.32 -36.22
N PHE A 236 -36.66 50.53 -36.86
CA PHE A 236 -37.33 51.83 -36.82
C PHE A 236 -37.84 52.08 -35.41
N ALA A 237 -37.25 53.05 -34.72
CA ALA A 237 -37.70 53.52 -33.41
C ALA A 237 -39.11 54.12 -33.53
N ASN A 238 -40.13 53.30 -33.36
CA ASN A 238 -41.52 53.76 -33.35
C ASN A 238 -41.87 54.29 -31.95
N LYS A 239 -41.25 55.40 -31.54
CA LYS A 239 -41.78 56.22 -30.43
C LYS A 239 -42.59 57.34 -31.05
N ARG A 240 -43.90 57.12 -31.07
CA ARG A 240 -44.91 58.17 -31.26
C ARG A 240 -44.48 59.43 -30.48
N PRO A 241 -44.41 60.60 -31.13
CA PRO A 241 -44.57 61.85 -30.43
C PRO A 241 -46.07 61.97 -30.13
N LYS A 242 -46.49 61.76 -28.88
CA LYS A 242 -47.83 62.19 -28.45
C LYS A 242 -47.71 63.57 -27.82
N SER A 243 -47.51 64.57 -28.67
CA SER A 243 -47.83 65.95 -28.32
C SER A 243 -49.34 66.13 -28.41
N SER A 244 -49.88 66.95 -27.51
CA SER A 244 -51.14 67.62 -27.76
C SER A 244 -50.94 68.58 -28.93
N ARG A 245 -51.47 68.17 -30.07
CA ARG A 245 -52.08 68.97 -31.13
C ARG A 245 -52.31 70.45 -30.72
N ARG A 246 -51.54 71.36 -31.31
CA ARG A 246 -52.12 72.36 -32.22
C ARG A 246 -51.99 71.78 -33.64
N HIS A 247 -53.00 71.98 -34.47
CA HIS A 247 -53.06 72.01 -35.96
C HIS A 247 -51.93 71.34 -36.76
N ALA A 248 -52.11 70.65 -37.87
CA ALA A 248 -53.19 70.23 -38.78
C ALA A 248 -52.46 69.31 -39.82
N GLU A 249 -53.21 68.54 -40.62
CA GLU A 249 -52.88 68.08 -42.01
C GLU A 249 -51.42 67.63 -42.33
N ASP A 250 -51.11 66.44 -42.88
CA ASP A 250 -51.74 65.82 -44.04
C ASP A 250 -51.25 64.38 -44.32
N SER A 251 -52.16 63.65 -44.96
CA SER A 251 -52.08 62.55 -45.94
C SER A 251 -50.94 61.51 -46.00
N VAL A 252 -51.41 60.26 -45.93
CA VAL A 252 -50.97 59.00 -46.55
C VAL A 252 -50.49 59.13 -48.01
N CYS A 253 -49.50 58.33 -48.42
CA CYS A 253 -49.50 57.69 -49.74
C CYS A 253 -48.73 56.37 -49.74
N THR A 254 -49.41 55.30 -50.16
CA THR A 254 -48.95 53.92 -50.32
C THR A 254 -48.69 53.68 -51.80
N VAL A 255 -47.60 53.02 -52.20
CA VAL A 255 -47.53 52.33 -53.50
C VAL A 255 -46.78 51.01 -53.31
N SER A 256 -47.49 49.92 -53.58
CA SER A 256 -47.01 48.55 -53.69
C SER A 256 -46.34 48.29 -55.05
N VAL A 257 -45.27 47.50 -55.08
CA VAL A 257 -44.83 46.79 -56.28
C VAL A 257 -44.57 45.34 -55.88
N TYR A 258 -45.37 44.43 -56.40
CA TYR A 258 -45.11 42.99 -56.43
C TYR A 258 -44.61 42.64 -57.82
N THR A 259 -43.56 41.83 -57.90
CA THR A 259 -43.29 40.99 -59.07
C THR A 259 -42.83 39.63 -58.55
N ASP A 260 -43.68 38.64 -58.75
CA ASP A 260 -43.35 37.22 -58.65
C ASP A 260 -42.95 36.78 -60.07
N ALA A 261 -41.83 36.08 -60.22
CA ALA A 261 -41.38 35.60 -61.53
C ALA A 261 -40.64 34.26 -61.36
N THR A 262 -41.42 33.20 -61.55
CA THR A 262 -41.08 31.81 -61.97
C THR A 262 -40.18 30.97 -61.10
#